data_AF-A0A380B6K0-F1
#
_entry.id   AF-A0A380B6K0-F1
#
_cell.length_a   1.000
_cell.length_b   1.000
_cell.length_c   1.000
_cell.angle_alpha   90.00
_cell.angle_beta   90.00
_cell.angle_gamma   90.00
#
_symmetry.space_group_name_H-M   'P 1'
#
loop_
_entity.id
_entity.type
_entity.pdbx_description
1 polymer ?
#
loop_
_entity_poly.entity_id
_entity_poly.type
_entity_poly.pdbx_seq_one_letter_code
_entity_poly.pdbx_strand_id
1 'polypeptide(L)'
;MSLYEPKFDLDNPQHLQLRSLMAELFANHAEAISKKEYRVAEHYEAQAIGISRAAARLTDGCDCMHLASELAFSMMNLSRAALVARAAA
;
A
#
# COMPACT_ATOMS: atom_id res chain seq x y z
N MET A 1 24.47 -12.18 -9.30
CA MET A 1 23.75 -11.41 -8.25
C MET A 1 22.39 -12.06 -8.08
N SER A 2 22.07 -12.58 -6.90
CA SER A 2 20.69 -12.97 -6.61
C SER A 2 19.84 -11.69 -6.62
N LEU A 3 18.90 -11.57 -7.55
CA LEU A 3 17.84 -10.57 -7.48
C LEU A 3 16.99 -10.96 -6.27
N TYR A 4 17.27 -10.32 -5.13
CA TYR A 4 16.47 -10.51 -3.94
C TYR A 4 15.10 -9.88 -4.19
N GLU A 5 14.09 -10.72 -4.41
CA GLU A 5 12.70 -10.28 -4.53
C GLU A 5 12.04 -10.35 -3.15
N PRO A 6 11.62 -9.20 -2.58
CA PRO A 6 10.92 -9.16 -1.31
C PRO A 6 9.65 -10.02 -1.39
N LYS A 7 9.44 -10.90 -0.40
CA LYS A 7 8.26 -11.77 -0.38
C LYS A 7 7.66 -11.91 1.01
N PHE A 8 6.35 -12.12 1.06
CA PHE A 8 5.69 -12.55 2.28
C PHE A 8 6.07 -14.01 2.58
N ASP A 9 6.45 -14.27 3.82
CA ASP A 9 6.46 -15.61 4.38
C ASP A 9 5.01 -16.05 4.61
N LEU A 10 4.56 -17.06 3.87
CA LEU A 10 3.18 -17.54 3.95
C LEU A 10 2.95 -18.47 5.14
N ASP A 11 4.02 -18.92 5.80
CA ASP A 11 3.95 -19.71 7.02
C ASP A 11 3.94 -18.81 8.27
N ASN A 12 4.24 -17.51 8.11
CA ASN A 12 4.18 -16.52 9.18
C ASN A 12 2.81 -15.81 9.24
N PRO A 13 2.04 -15.97 10.33
CA PRO A 13 0.71 -15.36 10.45
C PRO A 13 0.73 -13.83 10.43
N GLN A 14 1.82 -13.18 10.88
CA GLN A 14 1.95 -11.72 10.84
C GLN A 14 2.12 -11.22 9.40
N HIS A 15 2.88 -11.95 8.57
CA HIS A 15 3.02 -11.64 7.14
C HIS A 15 1.70 -11.83 6.41
N LEU A 16 0.94 -12.87 6.72
CA LEU A 16 -0.41 -13.08 6.16
C LEU A 16 -1.37 -11.94 6.53
N GLN A 17 -1.40 -11.54 7.81
CA GLN A 17 -2.24 -10.42 8.26
C GLN A 17 -1.85 -9.11 7.59
N LEU A 18 -0.55 -8.82 7.50
CA LEU A 18 -0.05 -7.63 6.83
C LEU A 18 -0.43 -7.63 5.35
N ARG A 19 -0.26 -8.75 4.66
CA ARG A 19 -0.64 -8.91 3.25
C ARG A 19 -2.13 -8.66 3.03
N SER A 20 -3.00 -9.23 3.87
CA SER A 20 -4.45 -9.02 3.77
C SER A 20 -4.82 -7.56 4.01
N LEU A 21 -4.27 -6.95 5.06
CA LEU A 21 -4.51 -5.53 5.38
C LEU A 21 -4.06 -4.61 4.23
N MET A 22 -2.89 -4.88 3.65
CA MET A 22 -2.37 -4.16 2.50
C MET A 22 -3.30 -4.27 1.27
N ALA A 23 -3.82 -5.46 1.00
CA ALA A 23 -4.76 -5.69 -0.11
C ALA A 23 -6.09 -4.95 0.11
N GLU A 24 -6.64 -4.99 1.33
CA GLU A 24 -7.88 -4.28 1.69
C GLU A 24 -7.71 -2.76 1.54
N LEU A 25 -6.59 -2.21 1.98
CA LEU A 25 -6.31 -0.77 1.83
C LEU A 25 -6.21 -0.35 0.38
N PHE A 26 -5.54 -1.14 -0.45
CA PHE A 26 -5.46 -0.86 -1.87
C PHE A 26 -6.84 -0.89 -2.53
N ALA A 27 -7.66 -1.89 -2.21
CA ALA A 27 -9.00 -2.02 -2.77
C ALA A 27 -9.88 -0.81 -2.40
N ASN A 28 -9.88 -0.42 -1.12
CA ASN A 28 -10.66 0.72 -0.65
C ASN A 28 -10.17 2.05 -1.23
N HIS A 29 -8.85 2.21 -1.41
CA HIS A 29 -8.27 3.37 -2.07
C HIS A 29 -8.67 3.48 -3.53
N ALA A 30 -8.55 2.38 -4.29
CA ALA A 30 -8.95 2.31 -5.69
C ALA A 30 -10.45 2.58 -5.85
N GLU A 31 -11.28 2.04 -4.95
CA GLU A 31 -12.71 2.31 -4.92
C GLU A 31 -13.01 3.81 -4.68
N ALA A 32 -12.38 4.43 -3.67
CA ALA A 32 -12.54 5.85 -3.38
C ALA A 32 -12.14 6.72 -4.59
N ILE A 33 -11.06 6.37 -5.28
CA ILE A 33 -10.65 7.03 -6.53
C ILE A 33 -11.73 6.88 -7.61
N SER A 34 -12.27 5.67 -7.81
CA SER A 34 -13.30 5.42 -8.82
C SER A 34 -14.57 6.26 -8.59
N LYS A 35 -14.90 6.51 -7.31
CA LYS A 35 -16.02 7.34 -6.86
C LYS A 35 -15.69 8.85 -6.83
N LYS A 36 -14.46 9.24 -7.19
CA LYS A 36 -13.94 10.62 -7.12
C LYS A 36 -13.90 11.19 -5.70
N GLU A 37 -13.81 10.33 -4.69
CA GLU A 37 -13.74 10.67 -3.26
C GLU A 37 -12.28 10.88 -2.82
N TYR A 38 -11.59 11.85 -3.41
CA TYR A 38 -10.12 11.99 -3.27
C TYR A 38 -9.63 12.20 -1.83
N ARG A 39 -10.42 12.84 -0.96
CA ARG A 39 -10.07 12.98 0.47
C ARG A 39 -10.10 11.64 1.20
N VAL A 40 -10.98 10.73 0.79
CA VAL A 40 -11.06 9.39 1.35
C VAL A 40 -9.89 8.56 0.84
N ALA A 41 -9.54 8.67 -0.44
CA ALA A 41 -8.34 8.06 -1.00
C ALA A 41 -7.05 8.52 -0.27
N GLU A 42 -6.88 9.82 -0.04
CA GLU A 42 -5.74 10.37 0.72
C GLU A 42 -5.63 9.77 2.14
N HIS A 43 -6.77 9.45 2.76
CA HIS A 43 -6.77 8.79 4.06
C HIS A 43 -6.20 7.37 3.99
N TYR A 44 -6.56 6.58 2.97
CA TYR A 44 -6.00 5.25 2.77
C TYR A 44 -4.51 5.28 2.41
N GLU A 45 -4.04 6.30 1.68
CA GLU A 45 -2.60 6.52 1.48
C GLU A 45 -1.85 6.76 2.79
N ALA A 46 -2.38 7.64 3.64
CA ALA A 46 -1.79 7.90 4.95
C ALA A 46 -1.73 6.63 5.82
N GLN A 47 -2.75 5.77 5.74
CA GLN A 47 -2.75 4.47 6.41
C GLN A 47 -1.67 3.54 5.87
N ALA A 48 -1.49 3.45 4.54
CA ALA A 48 -0.43 2.65 3.93
C ALA A 48 0.98 3.11 4.35
N ILE A 49 1.21 4.43 4.49
CA ILE A 49 2.46 4.98 5.04
C ILE A 49 2.64 4.61 6.51
N GLY A 50 1.56 4.61 7.30
CA GLY A 50 1.59 4.15 8.68
C GLY A 50 2.00 2.68 8.79
N ILE A 51 1.45 1.85 7.90
CA ILE A 51 1.74 0.42 7.87
C ILE A 51 3.16 0.13 7.44
N SER A 52 3.73 0.86 6.47
CA SER A 52 5.13 0.64 6.09
C SER A 52 6.10 0.85 7.25
N ARG A 53 5.82 1.84 8.11
CA ARG A 53 6.58 2.10 9.34
C ARG A 53 6.35 1.03 10.41
N ALA A 54 5.14 0.48 10.50
CA ALA A 54 4.80 -0.56 11.47
C ALA A 54 5.36 -1.93 11.06
N ALA A 55 5.34 -2.25 9.76
CA ALA A 55 5.84 -3.51 9.21
C ALA A 55 7.31 -3.75 9.59
N ALA A 56 8.13 -2.69 9.55
CA ALA A 56 9.54 -2.75 9.98
C ALA A 56 9.74 -3.23 11.44
N ARG A 57 8.75 -3.00 12.31
CA ARG A 57 8.82 -3.35 13.74
C ARG A 57 8.10 -4.66 14.08
N LEU A 58 7.11 -5.05 13.28
CA LEU A 58 6.18 -6.12 13.63
C LEU A 58 6.52 -7.46 12.99
N THR A 59 7.22 -7.47 11.86
CA THR A 59 7.47 -8.70 11.10
C THR A 59 8.94 -9.12 11.09
N ASP A 60 9.80 -8.45 11.87
CA ASP A 60 11.24 -8.72 12.02
C ASP A 60 12.00 -8.88 10.67
N GLY A 61 11.47 -8.29 9.60
CA GLY A 61 11.85 -8.59 8.23
C GLY A 61 11.83 -7.35 7.34
N CYS A 62 12.94 -7.13 6.63
CA CYS A 62 13.11 -6.01 5.69
C CYS A 62 12.10 -6.07 4.54
N ASP A 63 11.63 -7.27 4.19
CA ASP A 63 10.76 -7.51 3.03
C ASP A 63 9.38 -6.91 3.19
N CYS A 64 8.75 -7.14 4.34
CA CYS A 64 7.43 -6.62 4.64
C CYS A 64 7.42 -5.10 4.69
N MET A 65 8.48 -4.50 5.24
CA MET A 65 8.67 -3.04 5.18
C MET A 65 8.79 -2.56 3.73
N HIS A 66 9.59 -3.24 2.91
CA HIS A 66 9.76 -2.88 1.50
C HIS A 66 8.43 -2.99 0.74
N LEU A 67 7.73 -4.12 0.83
CA LEU A 67 6.44 -4.35 0.18
C LEU A 67 5.38 -3.34 0.61
N ALA A 68 5.31 -3.02 1.91
CA ALA A 68 4.39 -2.00 2.42
C ALA A 68 4.76 -0.58 1.94
N SER A 69 6.05 -0.29 1.74
CA SER A 69 6.50 0.99 1.19
C SER A 69 6.14 1.11 -0.29
N GLU A 70 6.37 0.06 -1.08
CA GLU A 70 5.99 -0.02 -2.49
C GLU A 70 4.48 0.17 -2.68
N LEU A 71 3.66 -0.39 -1.80
CA LEU A 71 2.22 -0.16 -1.81
C LEU A 71 1.89 1.32 -1.61
N ALA A 72 2.45 1.96 -0.58
CA ALA A 72 2.20 3.37 -0.30
C ALA A 72 2.60 4.26 -1.49
N PHE A 73 3.75 4.00 -2.11
CA PHE A 73 4.17 4.70 -3.32
C PHE A 73 3.21 4.48 -4.49
N SER A 74 2.76 3.25 -4.70
CA SER A 74 1.81 2.91 -5.76
C SER A 74 0.49 3.65 -5.59
N MET A 75 -0.04 3.72 -4.36
CA MET A 75 -1.27 4.44 -4.04
C MET A 75 -1.13 5.95 -4.27
N MET A 76 -0.01 6.55 -3.84
CA MET A 76 0.28 7.97 -4.11
C MET A 76 0.32 8.27 -5.61
N ASN A 77 0.97 7.40 -6.39
CA ASN A 77 1.05 7.56 -7.84
C ASN A 77 -0.32 7.42 -8.50
N LEU A 78 -1.15 6.48 -8.05
CA LEU A 78 -2.50 6.29 -8.56
C LEU A 78 -3.39 7.51 -8.28
N SER A 79 -3.34 8.08 -7.07
CA SER A 79 -4.06 9.33 -6.76
C SER A 79 -3.59 10.52 -7.58
N ARG A 80 -2.28 10.67 -7.76
CA ARG A 80 -1.73 11.71 -8.64
C ARG A 80 -2.25 11.56 -10.08
N ALA A 81 -2.23 10.34 -10.62
CA ALA A 81 -2.76 10.06 -11.95
C ALA A 81 -4.25 10.40 -12.05
N ALA A 82 -5.05 10.03 -11.03
CA ALA A 82 -6.47 10.35 -10.99
C ALA A 82 -6.75 11.86 -10.94
N LEU A 83 -5.96 12.63 -10.19
CA LEU A 83 -6.08 14.09 -10.13
C LEU A 83 -5.71 14.75 -11.47
N VAL A 84 -4.66 14.27 -12.15
CA VAL A 84 -4.29 14.76 -13.49
C VAL A 84 -5.39 14.45 -14.50
N ALA A 85 -5.93 13.24 -14.49
CA ALA A 85 -7.04 12.85 -15.38
C ALA A 85 -8.29 13.71 -15.16
N ARG A 86 -8.58 14.10 -13.91
CA ARG A 86 -9.66 15.04 -13.59
C ARG A 86 -9.41 16.43 -14.16
N ALA A 87 -8.18 16.94 -14.12
CA ALA A 87 -7.87 18.28 -14.62
C ALA A 87 -7.91 18.39 -16.16
N ALA A 88 -7.81 17.25 -16.85
CA ALA A 88 -7.87 17.15 -18.31
C ALA A 88 -9.29 16.91 -18.86
N ALA A 89 -10.30 16.70 -18.00
CA ALA A 89 -11.69 16.43 -18.36
C ALA A 89 -12.58 17.66 -18.13
#